data_AF-A0A800M5C9-F1
#
_entry.id   AF-A0A800M5C9-F1
#
_cell.length_a   1.000
_cell.length_b   1.000
_cell.length_c   1.000
_cell.angle_alpha   90.00
_cell.angle_beta   90.00
_cell.angle_gamma   90.00
#
_symmetry.space_group_name_H-M   'P 1'
#
loop_
_entity.id
_entity.type
_entity.pdbx_description
1 polymer ?
#
loop_
_entity_poly.entity_id
_entity_poly.type
_entity_poly.pdbx_seq_one_letter_code
_entity_poly.pdbx_strand_id
1 'polypeptide(L)'
;MTRILPLALLAAFLAAPSAHAQFEPAELDALFDTPPQVEVNLRGSLLRLAAEGIRADEPEAAATLDGLRSITVRIYPTGSEDGGIPHAFVSRMDALAEQFERDGWLTMVRVRALPDSDEDGDVWVYVRDEGDIFGGLAVMAMDNDEGSAVFVHIDGSIHPADVARLTSRFGRVDLDDLDIDEVDIDYDTAD
;
A
#
# COMPACT_ATOMS: atom_id res chain seq x y z
N MET A 1 45.48 -55.41 -2.72
CA MET A 1 45.86 -53.98 -2.66
C MET A 1 45.10 -53.32 -3.79
N THR A 2 44.10 -52.45 -3.57
CA THR A 2 44.23 -51.13 -2.96
C THR A 2 42.87 -50.69 -2.39
N ARG A 3 42.89 -50.17 -1.16
CA ARG A 3 41.75 -49.59 -0.42
C ARG A 3 41.54 -48.17 -0.90
N ILE A 4 40.32 -47.75 -1.25
CA ILE A 4 39.95 -46.33 -1.19
C ILE A 4 38.43 -46.16 -0.98
N LEU A 5 38.08 -45.61 0.18
CA LEU A 5 36.84 -44.92 0.58
C LEU A 5 37.36 -43.71 1.43
N PRO A 6 36.69 -42.56 1.65
CA PRO A 6 35.33 -42.10 1.27
C PRO A 6 35.31 -40.69 0.64
N LEU A 7 34.15 -40.24 0.17
CA LEU A 7 33.80 -38.82 0.34
C LEU A 7 32.29 -38.67 0.53
N ALA A 8 31.90 -38.53 1.79
CA ALA A 8 30.55 -38.12 2.19
C ALA A 8 30.41 -36.62 1.90
N LEU A 9 29.57 -36.27 0.92
CA LEU A 9 29.19 -34.90 0.65
C LEU A 9 28.02 -34.55 1.59
N LEU A 10 28.33 -34.01 2.76
CA LEU A 10 27.33 -33.44 3.66
C LEU A 10 26.96 -32.05 3.12
N ALA A 11 25.88 -31.99 2.33
CA ALA A 11 25.28 -30.72 1.92
C ALA A 11 24.56 -30.10 3.13
N ALA A 12 25.25 -29.20 3.83
CA ALA A 12 24.61 -28.29 4.77
C ALA A 12 23.75 -27.32 3.96
N PHE A 13 22.45 -27.61 3.84
CA PHE A 13 21.46 -26.66 3.36
C PHE A 13 21.32 -25.58 4.44
N LEU A 14 22.14 -24.54 4.36
CA LEU A 14 21.93 -23.32 5.12
C LEU A 14 20.60 -22.75 4.61
N ALA A 15 19.51 -22.97 5.35
CA ALA A 15 18.30 -22.20 5.19
C ALA A 15 18.69 -20.76 5.53
N ALA A 16 19.00 -19.96 4.52
CA ALA A 16 19.12 -18.52 4.68
C ALA A 16 17.77 -18.06 5.27
N PRO A 17 17.77 -17.28 6.37
CA PRO A 17 16.54 -16.63 6.77
C PRO A 17 16.09 -15.80 5.58
N SER A 18 14.91 -16.12 5.04
CA SER A 18 14.24 -15.29 4.06
C SER A 18 13.94 -13.98 4.77
N ALA A 19 14.89 -13.04 4.72
CA ALA A 19 14.58 -11.64 4.92
C ALA A 19 13.72 -11.28 3.70
N HIS A 20 12.41 -11.50 3.83
CA HIS A 20 11.44 -10.93 2.91
C HIS A 20 11.79 -9.44 2.85
N ALA A 21 12.13 -8.96 1.66
CA ALA A 21 12.42 -7.55 1.48
C ALA A 21 11.22 -6.79 2.04
N GLN A 22 11.46 -5.96 3.06
CA GLN A 22 10.40 -5.10 3.55
C GLN A 22 10.18 -4.07 2.47
N PHE A 23 8.98 -4.04 1.93
CA PHE A 23 8.56 -3.03 0.97
C PHE A 23 8.81 -1.65 1.57
N GLU A 24 9.69 -0.88 0.94
CA GLU A 24 9.98 0.47 1.37
C GLU A 24 9.11 1.42 0.56
N PRO A 25 8.28 2.25 1.22
CA PRO A 25 7.41 3.14 0.47
C PRO A 25 8.18 4.12 -0.44
N ALA A 26 9.46 4.39 -0.19
CA ALA A 26 10.30 5.18 -1.11
C ALA A 26 10.45 4.56 -2.51
N GLU A 27 10.24 3.24 -2.65
CA GLU A 27 10.21 2.56 -3.94
C GLU A 27 9.02 3.04 -4.81
N LEU A 28 7.95 3.52 -4.18
CA LEU A 28 6.80 4.10 -4.90
C LEU A 28 7.15 5.40 -5.56
N ASP A 29 7.89 6.27 -4.88
CA ASP A 29 8.25 7.58 -5.43
C ASP A 29 9.07 7.43 -6.73
N ALA A 30 9.76 6.29 -6.91
CA ALA A 30 10.44 5.97 -8.16
C ALA A 30 9.50 5.47 -9.28
N LEU A 31 8.29 5.03 -8.95
CA LEU A 31 7.26 4.64 -9.92
C LEU A 31 6.53 5.85 -10.51
N PHE A 32 6.50 6.98 -9.79
CA PHE A 32 5.83 8.19 -10.24
C PHE A 32 6.85 9.24 -10.71
N ASP A 33 6.58 9.86 -11.86
CA ASP A 33 7.45 10.88 -12.43
C ASP A 33 7.24 12.27 -11.75
N THR A 34 6.30 12.33 -10.80
CA THR A 34 5.88 13.51 -10.03
C THR A 34 5.85 13.16 -8.54
N PRO A 35 6.23 14.07 -7.62
CA PRO A 35 6.07 13.83 -6.18
C PRO A 35 4.59 13.63 -5.80
N PRO A 36 4.33 12.93 -4.67
CA PRO A 36 2.97 12.81 -4.15
C PRO A 36 2.42 14.19 -3.76
N GLN A 37 1.16 14.45 -4.09
CA GLN A 37 0.43 15.64 -3.65
C GLN A 37 0.10 15.56 -2.15
N VAL A 38 -0.24 14.36 -1.68
CA VAL A 38 -0.50 14.08 -0.26
C VAL A 38 0.44 12.99 0.20
N GLU A 39 1.17 13.25 1.29
CA GLU A 39 2.03 12.29 1.95
C GLU A 39 1.71 12.25 3.45
N VAL A 40 1.30 11.07 3.93
CA VAL A 40 1.09 10.80 5.35
C VAL A 40 2.02 9.69 5.77
N ASN A 41 2.91 9.96 6.72
CA ASN A 41 3.87 9.00 7.24
C ASN A 41 3.80 8.96 8.76
N LEU A 42 3.00 8.03 9.30
CA LEU A 42 2.83 7.87 10.74
C LEU A 42 3.67 6.69 11.23
N ARG A 43 4.59 6.97 12.15
CA ARG A 43 5.45 5.97 12.80
C ARG A 43 5.66 6.33 14.27
N GLY A 44 5.87 5.31 15.11
CA GLY A 44 6.27 5.49 16.51
C GLY A 44 5.38 6.47 17.29
N SER A 45 5.93 7.63 17.67
CA SER A 45 5.20 8.62 18.48
C SER A 45 4.03 9.28 17.75
N LEU A 46 4.09 9.43 16.42
CA LEU A 46 2.98 10.03 15.65
C LEU A 46 1.77 9.10 15.59
N LEU A 47 2.00 7.80 15.43
CA LEU A 47 0.93 6.80 15.53
C LEU A 47 0.28 6.80 16.91
N ARG A 48 1.09 6.82 17.97
CA ARG A 48 0.58 6.93 19.34
C ARG A 48 -0.25 8.20 19.54
N LEU A 49 0.22 9.33 19.02
CA LEU A 49 -0.53 10.58 19.09
C LEU A 49 -1.89 10.48 18.37
N ALA A 50 -1.91 9.89 17.17
CA ALA A 50 -3.15 9.65 16.43
C ALA A 50 -4.11 8.72 17.20
N ALA A 51 -3.58 7.64 17.78
CA ALA A 51 -4.35 6.72 18.61
C ALA A 51 -4.94 7.42 19.85
N GLU A 52 -4.14 8.22 20.57
CA GLU A 52 -4.64 9.03 21.69
C GLU A 52 -5.72 10.03 21.26
N GLY A 53 -5.54 10.66 20.09
CA GLY A 53 -6.47 11.66 19.57
C GLY A 53 -7.88 11.12 19.32
N ILE A 54 -8.01 9.87 18.88
CA ILE A 54 -9.30 9.26 18.56
C ILE A 54 -9.83 8.33 19.66
N ARG A 55 -9.03 7.98 20.67
CA ARG A 55 -9.38 6.93 21.65
C ARG A 55 -10.68 7.17 22.42
N ALA A 56 -11.02 8.44 22.68
CA ALA A 56 -12.24 8.77 23.41
C ALA A 56 -13.51 8.49 22.59
N ASP A 57 -13.44 8.71 21.27
CA ASP A 57 -14.59 8.64 20.37
C ASP A 57 -14.64 7.31 19.60
N GLU A 58 -13.49 6.75 19.26
CA GLU A 58 -13.31 5.51 18.49
C GLU A 58 -12.27 4.57 19.17
N PRO A 59 -12.59 3.99 20.34
CA PRO A 59 -11.64 3.17 21.10
C PRO A 59 -11.17 1.92 20.33
N GLU A 60 -12.02 1.32 19.49
CA GLU A 60 -11.65 0.19 18.65
C GLU A 60 -10.66 0.57 17.54
N ALA A 61 -10.82 1.76 16.95
CA ALA A 61 -9.88 2.26 15.95
C ALA A 61 -8.53 2.61 16.59
N ALA A 62 -8.54 3.25 17.78
CA ALA A 62 -7.32 3.51 18.54
C ALA A 62 -6.56 2.22 18.89
N ALA A 63 -7.28 1.17 19.32
CA ALA A 63 -6.67 -0.14 19.59
C ALA A 63 -6.05 -0.78 18.35
N THR A 64 -6.67 -0.57 17.17
CA THR A 64 -6.08 -1.00 15.89
C THR A 64 -4.76 -0.26 15.65
N LEU A 65 -4.74 1.07 15.81
CA LEU A 65 -3.55 1.91 15.62
C LEU A 65 -2.40 1.54 16.57
N ASP A 66 -2.71 1.13 17.80
CA ASP A 66 -1.71 0.68 18.79
C ASP A 66 -0.94 -0.57 18.32
N GLY A 67 -1.56 -1.43 17.49
CA GLY A 67 -0.94 -2.62 16.90
C GLY A 67 -0.01 -2.32 15.72
N LEU A 68 -0.02 -1.08 15.20
CA LEU A 68 0.69 -0.72 13.99
C LEU A 68 2.10 -0.21 14.27
N ARG A 69 3.04 -0.56 13.38
CA ARG A 69 4.41 -0.05 13.37
C ARG A 69 4.54 1.18 12.45
N SER A 70 3.86 1.16 11.31
CA SER A 70 3.81 2.30 10.39
C SER A 70 2.55 2.34 9.55
N ILE A 71 2.10 3.54 9.22
CA ILE A 71 1.16 3.82 8.13
C ILE A 71 1.84 4.78 7.18
N THR A 72 1.82 4.45 5.88
CA THR A 72 2.20 5.35 4.80
C THR A 72 1.03 5.48 3.84
N VAL A 73 0.59 6.71 3.60
CA VAL A 73 -0.39 7.04 2.55
C VAL A 73 0.28 8.00 1.58
N ARG A 74 0.12 7.72 0.29
CA ARG A 74 0.54 8.62 -0.78
C ARG A 74 -0.55 8.76 -1.82
N ILE A 75 -0.79 9.98 -2.26
CA ILE A 75 -1.69 10.29 -3.36
C ILE A 75 -0.87 10.98 -4.43
N TYR A 76 -0.84 10.42 -5.62
CA TYR A 76 -0.10 10.94 -6.75
C TYR A 76 -1.06 11.43 -7.83
N PRO A 77 -0.81 12.63 -8.39
CA PRO A 77 -1.50 13.03 -9.61
C PRO A 77 -0.99 12.16 -10.76
N THR A 78 -1.90 11.55 -11.53
CA THR A 78 -1.53 10.77 -12.72
C THR A 78 -1.39 11.65 -13.97
N GLY A 79 -1.79 12.93 -13.86
CA GLY A 79 -1.36 14.01 -14.74
C GLY A 79 -1.93 13.96 -16.15
N SER A 80 -3.05 13.26 -16.36
CA SER A 80 -3.66 13.14 -17.68
C SER A 80 -4.51 14.37 -18.02
N GLU A 81 -4.04 15.20 -18.95
CA GLU A 81 -4.83 16.29 -19.56
C GLU A 81 -6.11 15.77 -20.26
N ASP A 82 -6.13 14.48 -20.62
CA ASP A 82 -7.24 13.78 -21.27
C ASP A 82 -8.09 12.93 -20.30
N GLY A 83 -7.89 13.03 -18.98
CA GLY A 83 -8.69 12.30 -17.97
C GLY A 83 -8.54 10.78 -18.03
N GLY A 84 -7.32 10.26 -18.19
CA GLY A 84 -7.07 8.82 -18.23
C GLY A 84 -5.66 8.46 -17.82
N ILE A 85 -5.53 7.44 -16.99
CA ILE A 85 -4.24 6.99 -16.45
C ILE A 85 -3.29 6.50 -17.57
N PRO A 86 -2.03 6.99 -17.63
CA PRO A 86 -1.09 6.54 -18.66
C PRO A 86 -0.84 5.02 -18.62
N HIS A 87 -0.82 4.34 -19.78
CA HIS A 87 -0.55 2.89 -19.83
C HIS A 87 0.76 2.45 -19.15
N ALA A 88 1.77 3.32 -19.16
CA ALA A 88 3.03 3.10 -18.45
C ALA A 88 2.83 3.00 -16.94
N PHE A 89 1.78 3.62 -16.40
CA PHE A 89 1.43 3.59 -14.99
C PHE A 89 0.82 2.25 -14.59
N VAL A 90 -0.19 1.78 -15.32
CA VAL A 90 -0.78 0.44 -15.11
C VAL A 90 0.30 -0.65 -15.12
N SER A 91 1.25 -0.55 -16.07
CA SER A 91 2.37 -1.50 -16.17
C SER A 91 3.31 -1.46 -14.96
N ARG A 92 3.57 -0.27 -14.39
CA ARG A 92 4.37 -0.11 -13.17
C ARG A 92 3.65 -0.68 -11.95
N MET A 93 2.33 -0.50 -11.87
CA MET A 93 1.50 -1.05 -10.79
C MET A 93 1.41 -2.58 -10.86
N ASP A 94 1.29 -3.16 -12.05
CA ASP A 94 1.38 -4.62 -12.24
C ASP A 94 2.76 -5.16 -11.83
N ALA A 95 3.85 -4.46 -12.14
CA ALA A 95 5.20 -4.85 -11.70
C ALA A 95 5.36 -4.79 -10.17
N LEU A 96 4.76 -3.77 -9.54
CA LEU A 96 4.74 -3.66 -8.08
C LEU A 96 3.90 -4.78 -7.44
N ALA A 97 2.74 -5.08 -8.01
CA ALA A 97 1.92 -6.23 -7.63
C ALA A 97 2.70 -7.54 -7.67
N GLU A 98 3.44 -7.79 -8.76
CA GLU A 98 4.32 -8.97 -8.88
C GLU A 98 5.44 -8.99 -7.81
N GLN A 99 5.95 -7.82 -7.41
CA GLN A 99 6.91 -7.72 -6.30
C GLN A 99 6.29 -8.13 -4.97
N PHE A 100 5.10 -7.62 -4.64
CA PHE A 100 4.38 -8.02 -3.43
C PHE A 100 4.16 -9.55 -3.37
N GLU A 101 3.70 -10.15 -4.47
CA GLU A 101 3.51 -11.60 -4.55
C GLU A 101 4.83 -12.38 -4.38
N ARG A 102 5.93 -11.93 -4.98
CA ARG A 102 7.27 -12.53 -4.80
C ARG A 102 7.78 -12.41 -3.37
N ASP A 103 7.46 -11.32 -2.69
CA ASP A 103 7.88 -11.06 -1.31
C ASP A 103 7.01 -11.80 -0.28
N GLY A 104 6.02 -12.59 -0.74
CA GLY A 104 5.20 -13.47 0.07
C GLY A 104 3.89 -12.83 0.55
N TRP A 105 3.49 -11.71 -0.04
CA TRP A 105 2.18 -11.13 0.21
C TRP A 105 1.10 -11.88 -0.57
N LEU A 106 -0.09 -11.94 0.00
CA LEU A 106 -1.25 -12.60 -0.56
C LEU A 106 -2.22 -11.56 -1.14
N THR A 107 -2.62 -11.77 -2.38
CA THR A 107 -3.66 -10.97 -3.04
C THR A 107 -5.01 -11.27 -2.41
N MET A 108 -5.59 -10.30 -1.71
CA MET A 108 -6.91 -10.41 -1.08
C MET A 108 -8.02 -9.95 -2.01
N VAL A 109 -7.83 -8.79 -2.65
CA VAL A 109 -8.78 -8.22 -3.61
C VAL A 109 -8.01 -7.73 -4.82
N ARG A 110 -8.57 -7.99 -6.01
CA ARG A 110 -8.12 -7.39 -7.25
C ARG A 110 -9.33 -7.08 -8.12
N VAL A 111 -9.66 -5.80 -8.22
CA VAL A 111 -10.68 -5.27 -9.13
C VAL A 111 -9.95 -4.68 -10.33
N ARG A 112 -10.44 -4.96 -11.52
CA ARG A 112 -9.95 -4.34 -12.74
C ARG A 112 -11.16 -3.77 -13.48
N ALA A 113 -11.11 -2.50 -13.85
CA ALA A 113 -12.13 -1.91 -14.69
C ALA A 113 -12.17 -2.68 -16.01
N LEU A 114 -13.37 -3.12 -16.42
CA LEU A 114 -13.56 -3.71 -17.73
C LEU A 114 -13.83 -2.61 -18.75
N PRO A 115 -13.41 -2.79 -20.02
CA PRO A 115 -13.91 -1.92 -21.08
C PRO A 115 -15.44 -2.02 -21.12
N ASP A 116 -16.12 -0.86 -21.04
CA ASP A 116 -17.59 -0.70 -21.04
C ASP A 116 -18.33 -1.05 -19.73
N SER A 117 -17.67 -1.07 -18.56
CA SER A 117 -18.33 -1.16 -17.24
C SER A 117 -18.41 0.19 -16.52
N ASP A 118 -19.46 0.40 -15.72
CA ASP A 118 -19.59 1.52 -14.76
C ASP A 118 -18.63 1.37 -13.54
N GLU A 119 -17.55 0.58 -13.67
CA GLU A 119 -16.56 0.38 -12.61
C GLU A 119 -15.38 1.32 -12.84
N ASP A 120 -15.32 2.37 -12.03
CA ASP A 120 -14.35 3.45 -12.17
C ASP A 120 -13.07 3.08 -11.41
N GLY A 121 -12.16 2.39 -12.10
CA GLY A 121 -10.79 2.20 -11.61
C GLY A 121 -10.34 0.78 -11.30
N ASP A 122 -9.03 0.63 -11.09
CA ASP A 122 -8.43 -0.62 -10.66
C ASP A 122 -8.04 -0.54 -9.19
N VAL A 123 -8.29 -1.62 -8.44
CA VAL A 123 -7.96 -1.72 -7.02
C VAL A 123 -7.23 -3.02 -6.75
N TRP A 124 -6.09 -2.93 -6.07
CA TRP A 124 -5.35 -4.07 -5.56
C TRP A 124 -5.21 -3.99 -4.04
N VAL A 125 -5.49 -5.10 -3.36
CA VAL A 125 -5.33 -5.23 -1.91
C VAL A 125 -4.49 -6.46 -1.61
N TYR A 126 -3.38 -6.25 -0.91
CA TYR A 126 -2.44 -7.29 -0.49
C TYR A 126 -2.34 -7.35 1.02
N VAL A 127 -2.17 -8.55 1.56
CA VAL A 127 -1.89 -8.76 2.98
C VAL A 127 -0.65 -9.63 3.18
N ARG A 128 0.11 -9.34 4.23
CA ARG A 128 1.15 -10.24 4.71
C ARG A 128 0.54 -11.12 5.79
N ASP A 129 0.32 -12.40 5.48
CA ASP A 129 -0.26 -13.35 6.42
C ASP A 129 0.77 -13.80 7.46
N GLU A 130 0.40 -13.73 8.74
CA GLU A 130 1.18 -14.23 9.88
C GLU A 130 0.36 -15.24 10.72
N GLY A 131 -0.65 -15.88 10.09
CA GLY A 131 -1.48 -16.93 10.69
C GLY A 131 -2.81 -16.38 11.19
N ASP A 132 -2.92 -16.12 12.49
CA ASP A 132 -4.17 -15.63 13.09
C ASP A 132 -4.35 -14.10 12.95
N ILE A 133 -3.28 -13.42 12.53
CA ILE A 133 -3.23 -11.97 12.31
C ILE A 133 -2.53 -11.68 10.98
N PHE A 134 -2.79 -10.49 10.42
CA PHE A 134 -1.98 -9.98 9.33
C PHE A 134 -0.82 -9.17 9.89
N GLY A 135 0.37 -9.35 9.32
CA GLY A 135 1.57 -8.57 9.60
C GLY A 135 1.66 -7.27 8.81
N GLY A 136 0.78 -7.06 7.83
CA GLY A 136 0.72 -5.84 7.02
C GLY A 136 -0.41 -5.87 5.99
N LEU A 137 -0.76 -4.69 5.48
CA LEU A 137 -1.76 -4.46 4.43
C LEU A 137 -1.20 -3.43 3.44
N ALA A 138 -1.35 -3.69 2.15
CA ALA A 138 -1.10 -2.72 1.10
C ALA A 138 -2.35 -2.57 0.23
N VAL A 139 -2.76 -1.33 -0.03
CA VAL A 139 -3.86 -0.98 -0.92
C VAL A 139 -3.33 -0.06 -2.00
N MET A 140 -3.68 -0.37 -3.23
CA MET A 140 -3.39 0.44 -4.40
C MET A 140 -4.69 0.65 -5.13
N ALA A 141 -5.06 1.90 -5.36
CA ALA A 141 -6.26 2.27 -6.09
C ALA A 141 -5.91 3.31 -7.15
N MET A 142 -6.56 3.18 -8.28
CA MET A 142 -6.39 4.04 -9.44
C MET A 142 -7.75 4.54 -9.85
N ASP A 143 -7.96 5.86 -9.75
CA ASP A 143 -9.15 6.49 -10.27
C ASP A 143 -8.85 6.99 -11.69
N ASN A 144 -9.57 6.42 -12.65
CA ASN A 144 -9.40 6.78 -14.05
C ASN A 144 -10.02 8.13 -14.40
N ASP A 145 -11.05 8.56 -13.67
CA ASP A 145 -11.84 9.77 -13.94
C ASP A 145 -11.24 10.99 -13.25
N GLU A 146 -10.84 10.84 -11.99
CA GLU A 146 -10.22 11.92 -11.20
C GLU A 146 -8.72 12.10 -11.48
N GLY A 147 -8.10 11.16 -12.21
CA GLY A 147 -6.69 11.24 -12.57
C GLY A 147 -5.76 11.18 -11.35
N SER A 148 -6.08 10.32 -10.38
CA SER A 148 -5.30 10.16 -9.15
C SER A 148 -4.98 8.69 -8.86
N ALA A 149 -3.85 8.46 -8.20
CA ALA A 149 -3.46 7.15 -7.73
C ALA A 149 -3.21 7.19 -6.23
N VAL A 150 -3.90 6.33 -5.50
CA VAL A 150 -3.81 6.24 -4.05
C VAL A 150 -3.04 4.98 -3.66
N PHE A 151 -2.05 5.16 -2.82
CA PHE A 151 -1.29 4.09 -2.22
C PHE A 151 -1.38 4.16 -0.71
N VAL A 152 -1.73 3.04 -0.07
CA VAL A 152 -1.73 2.88 1.38
C VAL A 152 -0.90 1.65 1.73
N HIS A 153 0.08 1.80 2.62
CA HIS A 153 0.81 0.69 3.22
C HIS A 153 0.77 0.78 4.74
N ILE A 154 0.39 -0.33 5.35
CA ILE A 154 0.28 -0.51 6.79
C ILE A 154 1.18 -1.68 7.17
N ASP A 155 2.07 -1.45 8.11
CA ASP A 155 2.94 -2.48 8.67
C ASP A 155 2.66 -2.60 10.18
N GLY A 156 2.47 -3.82 10.67
CA GLY A 156 2.10 -4.08 12.05
C GLY A 156 1.06 -5.18 12.20
N SER A 157 0.63 -5.43 13.42
CA SER A 157 -0.35 -6.47 13.73
C SER A 157 -1.76 -5.95 13.48
N ILE A 158 -2.44 -6.54 12.49
CA ILE A 158 -3.79 -6.16 12.08
C ILE A 158 -4.70 -7.36 12.27
N HIS A 159 -5.79 -7.22 13.03
CA HIS A 159 -6.74 -8.33 13.16
C HIS A 159 -7.57 -8.46 11.88
N PRO A 160 -7.93 -9.68 11.45
CA PRO A 160 -8.75 -9.87 10.25
C PRO A 160 -10.10 -9.14 10.29
N ALA A 161 -10.67 -8.98 11.49
CA ALA A 161 -11.89 -8.20 11.70
C ALA A 161 -11.71 -6.70 11.40
N ASP A 162 -10.50 -6.16 11.55
CA ASP A 162 -10.19 -4.76 11.28
C ASP A 162 -10.09 -4.51 9.77
N VAL A 163 -9.52 -5.47 9.03
CA VAL A 163 -9.48 -5.43 7.56
C VAL A 163 -10.89 -5.43 6.97
N ALA A 164 -11.78 -6.30 7.46
CA ALA A 164 -13.17 -6.36 6.98
C ALA A 164 -13.92 -5.03 7.17
N ARG A 165 -13.64 -4.30 8.27
CA ARG A 165 -14.20 -2.97 8.50
C ARG A 165 -13.64 -1.95 7.52
N LEU A 166 -12.33 -1.98 7.30
CA LEU A 166 -11.65 -1.08 6.38
C LEU A 166 -12.13 -1.28 4.92
N THR A 167 -12.23 -2.52 4.45
CA THR A 167 -12.75 -2.83 3.09
C THR A 167 -14.22 -2.43 2.93
N SER A 168 -15.04 -2.55 4.00
CA SER A 168 -16.43 -2.11 3.99
C SER A 168 -16.60 -0.58 3.92
N ARG A 169 -15.58 0.16 4.34
CA ARG A 169 -15.53 1.63 4.20
C ARG A 169 -15.10 1.98 2.78
N PHE A 170 -14.04 1.35 2.25
CA PHE A 170 -13.59 1.58 0.87
C PHE A 170 -14.64 1.28 -0.20
N GLY A 171 -15.45 0.23 -0.05
CA GLY A 171 -16.58 -0.02 -0.96
C GLY A 171 -17.76 0.97 -0.83
N ARG A 172 -17.61 2.02 -0.02
CA ARG A 172 -18.59 3.10 0.21
C ARG A 172 -17.92 4.48 0.29
N VAL A 173 -16.62 4.59 -0.02
CA VAL A 173 -16.00 5.89 -0.22
C VAL A 173 -16.33 6.26 -1.65
N ASP A 174 -17.43 6.98 -1.83
CA ASP A 174 -17.59 7.82 -3.02
C ASP A 174 -16.48 8.88 -2.90
N LEU A 175 -15.51 8.86 -3.83
CA LEU A 175 -14.37 9.79 -3.82
C LEU A 175 -14.81 11.24 -4.07
N ASP A 176 -16.06 11.41 -4.54
CA ASP A 176 -16.80 12.66 -4.70
C ASP A 176 -16.84 13.58 -3.46
N ASP A 177 -16.55 13.08 -2.25
CA ASP A 177 -16.63 13.87 -0.99
C ASP A 177 -15.28 14.48 -0.55
N LEU A 178 -14.24 14.38 -1.37
CA LEU A 178 -13.00 15.15 -1.22
C LEU A 178 -13.00 16.35 -2.16
N ASP A 179 -13.78 17.39 -1.81
CA ASP A 179 -13.63 18.73 -2.38
C ASP A 179 -12.21 19.26 -2.03
N ILE A 180 -11.22 18.95 -2.87
CA ILE A 180 -9.95 19.66 -2.91
C ILE A 180 -10.22 20.96 -3.66
N ASP A 181 -10.92 21.88 -2.99
CA ASP A 181 -11.04 23.26 -3.42
C ASP A 181 -9.63 23.87 -3.49
N GLU A 182 -9.20 24.10 -4.73
CA GLU A 182 -8.33 25.19 -5.18
C GLU A 182 -7.46 25.82 -4.08
N VAL A 183 -6.27 25.25 -3.87
CA VAL A 183 -5.20 25.97 -3.16
C VAL A 183 -4.73 27.10 -4.06
N ASP A 184 -5.37 28.25 -3.90
CA ASP A 184 -5.01 29.51 -4.56
C ASP A 184 -3.64 29.97 -4.02
N ILE A 185 -2.56 29.55 -4.69
CA ILE A 185 -1.21 30.03 -4.41
C ILE A 185 -1.06 31.38 -5.11
N ASP A 186 -1.41 32.44 -4.38
CA ASP A 186 -1.17 33.82 -4.79
C ASP A 186 0.34 34.08 -4.87
N TYR A 187 0.88 34.06 -6.09
CA TYR A 187 2.24 34.53 -6.36
C TYR A 187 2.22 36.06 -6.37
N ASP A 188 2.34 36.64 -5.18
CA ASP A 188 2.66 38.06 -4.99
C ASP A 188 4.01 38.36 -5.67
N THR A 189 3.93 38.87 -6.89
CA THR A 189 5.09 39.29 -7.68
C THR A 189 5.43 40.70 -7.23
N ALA A 190 6.42 40.80 -6.34
CA ALA A 190 7.04 42.07 -5.98
C ALA A 190 7.84 42.62 -7.18
N ASP A 191 7.37 43.74 -7.75
CA ASP A 191 8.20 44.82 -8.31
C ASP A 191 7.55 46.19 -8.00
#